data_AF-A0A1P8DR04-F1
#
_entry.id   AF-A0A1P8DR04-F1
#
_cell.length_a   1.000
_cell.length_b   1.000
_cell.length_c   1.000
_cell.angle_alpha   90.00
_cell.angle_beta   90.00
_cell.angle_gamma   90.00
#
_symmetry.space_group_name_H-M   'P 1'
#
loop_
_entity.id
_entity.type
_entity.pdbx_description
1 polymer ?
#
loop_
_entity_poly.entity_id
_entity_poly.type
_entity_poly.pdbx_seq_one_letter_code
_entity_poly.pdbx_strand_id
1 'polypeptide(L)'
;MSANKYKNYEVTRVVDVNPHKKVLSVIRKHDRKNAHTLALLFFDWPATNDVIEQLCCFITDGIKSDKEPVIYPILEEALDKYSGVVFHANKRKYEDPVRLGVFLETIITETAKALEIEIEDSLGNKWSVEKGEPFSHWLADHKGELFIVPHQHQNECKLRKALYQLVASESVKTVLRRTNYEEAVVAGRLVASH
;
A
#
# COMPACT_ATOMS: atom_id res chain seq x y z
N MET A 1 2.97 -21.71 -1.93
CA MET A 1 1.70 -21.30 -1.28
C MET A 1 2.06 -20.57 -0.01
N SER A 2 2.12 -19.22 -0.03
CA SER A 2 2.30 -18.46 1.21
C SER A 2 1.01 -18.57 2.02
N ALA A 3 1.11 -18.82 3.32
CA ALA A 3 -0.01 -18.68 4.24
C ALA A 3 -0.67 -17.31 4.01
N ASN A 4 -2.01 -17.24 4.04
CA ASN A 4 -2.71 -15.99 3.80
C ASN A 4 -2.33 -14.99 4.91
N LYS A 5 -1.49 -14.00 4.56
CA LYS A 5 -0.92 -13.00 5.49
C LYS A 5 -2.01 -12.15 6.13
N TYR A 6 -3.13 -11.99 5.45
CA TYR A 6 -4.27 -11.23 5.89
C TYR A 6 -5.44 -12.14 6.24
N LYS A 7 -5.93 -12.05 7.48
CA LYS A 7 -6.99 -12.89 8.04
C LYS A 7 -7.59 -12.24 9.28
N ASN A 8 -8.69 -12.79 9.79
CA ASN A 8 -9.37 -12.31 10.98
C ASN A 8 -9.62 -10.80 10.91
N TYR A 9 -10.24 -10.37 9.80
CA TYR A 9 -10.42 -8.96 9.53
C TYR A 9 -11.38 -8.31 10.53
N GLU A 10 -11.06 -7.08 10.90
CA GLU A 10 -11.88 -6.21 11.72
C GLU A 10 -11.91 -4.81 11.12
N VAL A 11 -13.04 -4.10 11.26
CA VAL A 11 -13.17 -2.72 10.81
C VAL A 11 -13.61 -1.85 11.97
N THR A 12 -12.91 -0.74 12.16
CA THR A 12 -13.27 0.29 13.14
C THR A 12 -13.63 1.59 12.45
N ARG A 13 -14.57 2.31 13.04
CA ARG A 13 -14.91 3.68 12.60
C ARG A 13 -13.94 4.73 13.08
N VAL A 14 -13.20 4.43 14.15
CA VAL A 14 -12.26 5.37 14.74
C VAL A 14 -11.01 5.37 13.87
N VAL A 15 -11.05 6.21 12.85
CA VAL A 15 -9.92 6.53 11.99
C VAL A 15 -9.16 7.71 12.57
N ASP A 16 -7.83 7.68 12.47
CA ASP A 16 -7.01 8.77 12.97
C ASP A 16 -7.24 10.06 12.14
N VAL A 17 -7.16 11.22 12.81
CA VAL A 17 -7.25 12.54 12.15
C VAL A 17 -6.01 12.81 11.29
N ASN A 18 -4.88 12.19 11.61
CA ASN A 18 -3.66 12.22 10.83
C ASN A 18 -3.07 10.79 10.69
N PRO A 19 -3.68 9.95 9.84
CA PRO A 19 -3.29 8.55 9.70
C PRO A 19 -1.84 8.44 9.22
N HIS A 20 -1.40 9.34 8.33
CA HIS A 20 -0.04 9.38 7.80
C HIS A 20 1.01 9.52 8.90
N LYS A 21 0.88 10.53 9.79
CA LYS A 21 1.85 10.76 10.87
C LYS A 21 1.91 9.59 11.85
N LYS A 22 0.76 9.02 12.21
CA LYS A 22 0.68 7.85 13.10
C LYS A 22 1.36 6.64 12.48
N VAL A 23 1.03 6.32 11.24
CA VAL A 23 1.61 5.20 10.49
C VAL A 23 3.13 5.31 10.44
N LEU A 24 3.68 6.46 10.03
CA LEU A 24 5.14 6.64 10.01
C LEU A 24 5.76 6.52 11.42
N SER A 25 5.09 6.98 12.47
CA SER A 25 5.59 6.82 13.83
C SER A 25 5.61 5.36 14.27
N VAL A 26 4.62 4.56 13.90
CA VAL A 26 4.56 3.14 14.26
C VAL A 26 5.64 2.36 13.51
N ILE A 27 5.73 2.55 12.19
CA ILE A 27 6.75 1.89 11.35
C ILE A 27 8.18 2.16 11.84
N ARG A 28 8.48 3.41 12.26
CA ARG A 28 9.79 3.76 12.82
C ARG A 28 10.07 3.12 14.18
N LYS A 29 9.03 2.85 14.98
CA LYS A 29 9.16 2.27 16.33
C LYS A 29 9.21 0.74 16.30
N HIS A 30 8.60 0.12 15.31
CA HIS A 30 8.47 -1.34 15.24
C HIS A 30 9.82 -2.03 15.04
N ASP A 31 10.66 -1.49 14.13
CA ASP A 31 11.99 -2.03 13.86
C ASP A 31 12.99 -0.93 13.47
N ARG A 32 14.22 -1.04 13.99
CA ARG A 32 15.35 -0.18 13.61
C ARG A 32 15.67 -0.28 12.12
N LYS A 33 15.53 -1.48 11.52
CA LYS A 33 15.71 -1.66 10.08
C LYS A 33 14.68 -0.84 9.30
N ASN A 34 13.40 -0.92 9.67
CA ASN A 34 12.33 -0.15 9.03
C ASN A 34 12.57 1.36 9.16
N ALA A 35 12.97 1.83 10.34
CA ALA A 35 13.31 3.24 10.53
C ALA A 35 14.46 3.70 9.61
N HIS A 36 15.52 2.90 9.49
CA HIS A 36 16.66 3.20 8.62
C HIS A 36 16.28 3.18 7.14
N THR A 37 15.58 2.12 6.69
CA THR A 37 15.16 1.97 5.29
C THR A 37 14.18 3.07 4.89
N LEU A 38 13.25 3.45 5.76
CA LEU A 38 12.32 4.55 5.51
C LEU A 38 13.04 5.90 5.38
N ALA A 39 14.05 6.16 6.23
CA ALA A 39 14.86 7.37 6.12
C ALA A 39 15.64 7.40 4.79
N LEU A 40 16.18 6.26 4.37
CA LEU A 40 16.88 6.13 3.09
C LEU A 40 15.94 6.29 1.89
N LEU A 41 14.74 5.71 1.95
CA LEU A 41 13.71 5.88 0.94
C LEU A 41 13.35 7.36 0.75
N PHE A 42 13.12 8.10 1.83
CA PHE A 42 12.80 9.53 1.74
C PHE A 42 13.97 10.40 1.31
N PHE A 43 15.20 9.99 1.62
CA PHE A 43 16.39 10.67 1.13
C PHE A 43 16.56 10.49 -0.38
N ASP A 44 16.46 9.24 -0.85
CA ASP A 44 16.61 8.90 -2.28
C ASP A 44 15.40 9.40 -3.10
N TRP A 45 14.19 9.30 -2.54
CA TRP A 45 12.92 9.56 -3.20
C TRP A 45 11.94 10.33 -2.31
N PRO A 46 12.12 11.65 -2.13
CA PRO A 46 11.22 12.45 -1.29
C PRO A 46 9.74 12.33 -1.68
N ALA A 47 9.44 12.19 -2.97
CA ALA A 47 8.08 12.03 -3.50
C ALA A 47 7.36 10.75 -3.05
N THR A 48 8.07 9.78 -2.46
CA THR A 48 7.44 8.58 -1.88
C THR A 48 6.70 8.87 -0.58
N ASN A 49 6.99 10.01 0.09
CA ASN A 49 6.20 10.45 1.21
C ASN A 49 4.73 10.68 0.80
N ASP A 50 4.52 11.31 -0.36
CA ASP A 50 3.18 11.53 -0.92
C ASP A 50 2.49 10.19 -1.23
N VAL A 51 3.24 9.19 -1.71
CA VAL A 51 2.70 7.84 -1.97
C VAL A 51 2.15 7.21 -0.71
N ILE A 52 2.90 7.29 0.39
CA ILE A 52 2.46 6.75 1.68
C ILE A 52 1.27 7.55 2.21
N GLU A 53 1.29 8.87 2.09
CA GLU A 53 0.17 9.72 2.49
C GLU A 53 -1.11 9.40 1.74
N GLN A 54 -1.07 9.29 0.40
CA GLN A 54 -2.23 8.93 -0.42
C GLN A 54 -2.79 7.56 -0.03
N LEU A 55 -1.91 6.58 0.21
CA LEU A 55 -2.32 5.26 0.70
C LEU A 55 -3.02 5.37 2.06
N CYS A 56 -2.45 6.13 3.01
CA CYS A 56 -3.02 6.36 4.34
C CYS A 56 -4.41 7.01 4.27
N CYS A 57 -4.59 8.00 3.39
CA CYS A 57 -5.87 8.66 3.18
C CYS A 57 -6.92 7.72 2.58
N PHE A 58 -6.49 6.85 1.67
CA PHE A 58 -7.39 5.96 0.95
C PHE A 58 -7.91 4.79 1.79
N ILE A 59 -7.03 4.08 2.51
CA ILE A 59 -7.41 2.86 3.24
C ILE A 59 -7.61 3.11 4.74
N THR A 60 -6.99 4.16 5.30
CA THR A 60 -6.97 4.51 6.73
C THR A 60 -6.35 3.42 7.63
N ASP A 61 -6.31 3.68 8.94
CA ASP A 61 -5.98 2.68 9.96
C ASP A 61 -7.22 1.94 10.50
N GLY A 62 -8.39 2.16 9.90
CA GLY A 62 -9.67 1.57 10.29
C GLY A 62 -9.83 0.11 9.88
N ILE A 63 -9.17 -0.32 8.81
CA ILE A 63 -9.21 -1.69 8.29
C ILE A 63 -8.07 -2.49 8.91
N LYS A 64 -8.39 -3.57 9.62
CA LYS A 64 -7.42 -4.36 10.39
C LYS A 64 -7.44 -5.83 10.00
N SER A 65 -6.28 -6.46 10.10
CA SER A 65 -6.07 -7.90 10.01
C SER A 65 -5.30 -8.33 11.24
N ASP A 66 -5.72 -9.41 11.90
CA ASP A 66 -5.11 -9.88 13.16
C ASP A 66 -4.91 -8.74 14.20
N LYS A 67 -5.91 -7.84 14.31
CA LYS A 67 -5.94 -6.66 15.20
C LYS A 67 -5.00 -5.51 14.85
N GLU A 68 -4.22 -5.64 13.78
CA GLU A 68 -3.33 -4.57 13.30
C GLU A 68 -3.88 -3.91 12.02
N PRO A 69 -3.79 -2.58 11.89
CA PRO A 69 -4.10 -1.89 10.64
C PRO A 69 -3.37 -2.49 9.46
N VAL A 70 -4.09 -2.84 8.38
CA VAL A 70 -3.51 -3.51 7.20
C VAL A 70 -2.41 -2.68 6.52
N ILE A 71 -2.41 -1.36 6.72
CA ILE A 71 -1.40 -0.46 6.20
C ILE A 71 0.01 -0.73 6.74
N TYR A 72 0.13 -1.23 7.97
CA TYR A 72 1.44 -1.53 8.55
C TYR A 72 2.14 -2.66 7.79
N PRO A 73 1.59 -3.88 7.69
CA PRO A 73 2.23 -4.96 6.95
C PRO A 73 2.39 -4.70 5.45
N ILE A 74 1.59 -3.80 4.84
CA ILE A 74 1.80 -3.32 3.45
C ILE A 74 3.10 -2.52 3.35
N LEU A 75 3.27 -1.52 4.22
CA LEU A 75 4.46 -0.67 4.20
C LEU A 75 5.72 -1.41 4.59
N GLU A 76 5.64 -2.32 5.56
CA GLU A 76 6.79 -3.11 6.00
C GLU A 76 7.31 -4.02 4.90
N GLU A 77 6.41 -4.68 4.14
CA GLU A 77 6.81 -5.48 2.98
C GLU A 77 7.46 -4.59 1.90
N ALA A 78 6.88 -3.42 1.61
CA ALA A 78 7.44 -2.50 0.62
C ALA A 78 8.83 -2.00 1.02
N LEU A 79 9.05 -1.71 2.31
CA LEU A 79 10.36 -1.36 2.84
C LEU A 79 11.33 -2.54 2.78
N ASP A 80 10.90 -3.76 3.07
CA ASP A 80 11.76 -4.94 2.96
C ASP A 80 12.21 -5.18 1.52
N LYS A 81 11.28 -5.12 0.55
CA LYS A 81 11.61 -5.24 -0.89
C LYS A 81 12.54 -4.13 -1.35
N TYR A 82 12.27 -2.88 -0.95
CA TYR A 82 13.15 -1.75 -1.23
C TYR A 82 14.56 -1.97 -0.65
N SER A 83 14.65 -2.40 0.61
CA SER A 83 15.91 -2.73 1.26
C SER A 83 16.68 -3.82 0.51
N GLY A 84 15.99 -4.83 -0.02
CA GLY A 84 16.59 -5.92 -0.80
C GLY A 84 17.29 -5.45 -2.07
N VAL A 85 16.75 -4.42 -2.74
CA VAL A 85 17.35 -3.84 -3.97
C VAL A 85 18.33 -2.70 -3.67
N VAL A 86 18.36 -2.18 -2.45
CA VAL A 86 19.40 -1.26 -1.99
C VAL A 86 20.65 -2.00 -1.52
N PHE A 87 20.49 -3.02 -0.68
CA PHE A 87 21.59 -3.74 -0.04
C PHE A 87 21.87 -5.10 -0.71
N HIS A 88 21.63 -5.21 -2.02
CA HIS A 88 21.78 -6.46 -2.77
C HIS A 88 23.17 -7.10 -2.56
N ALA A 89 23.19 -8.44 -2.57
CA ALA A 89 24.32 -9.29 -2.15
C ALA A 89 25.66 -8.93 -2.82
N ASN A 90 25.65 -8.32 -4.00
CA ASN A 90 26.85 -7.93 -4.74
C ASN A 90 27.38 -6.52 -4.42
N LYS A 91 26.89 -5.86 -3.36
CA LYS A 91 27.25 -4.48 -2.94
C LYS A 91 26.99 -3.40 -4.01
N ARG A 92 26.31 -3.74 -5.11
CA ARG A 92 25.86 -2.77 -6.12
C ARG A 92 24.38 -2.53 -5.91
N LYS A 93 24.03 -1.27 -5.65
CA LYS A 93 22.64 -0.82 -5.61
C LYS A 93 22.03 -0.99 -7.00
N TYR A 94 20.77 -1.42 -7.07
CA TYR A 94 20.02 -1.31 -8.31
C TYR A 94 19.88 0.15 -8.72
N GLU A 95 19.67 0.37 -10.02
CA GLU A 95 19.37 1.70 -10.53
C GLU A 95 18.19 2.32 -9.80
N ASP A 96 18.33 3.60 -9.54
CA ASP A 96 17.37 4.47 -8.88
C ASP A 96 15.90 4.21 -9.30
N PRO A 97 15.55 4.24 -10.60
CA PRO A 97 14.16 3.99 -11.04
C PRO A 97 13.64 2.59 -10.73
N VAL A 98 14.51 1.57 -10.73
CA VAL A 98 14.13 0.19 -10.38
C VAL A 98 13.79 0.10 -8.90
N ARG A 99 14.59 0.74 -8.04
CA ARG A 99 14.34 0.75 -6.59
C ARG A 99 13.01 1.43 -6.26
N LEU A 100 12.72 2.57 -6.89
CA LEU A 100 11.43 3.25 -6.79
C LEU A 100 10.29 2.37 -7.31
N GLY A 101 10.47 1.72 -8.46
CA GLY A 101 9.50 0.81 -9.04
C GLY A 101 9.15 -0.37 -8.12
N VAL A 102 10.16 -1.00 -7.51
CA VAL A 102 9.96 -2.14 -6.60
C VAL A 102 9.17 -1.74 -5.36
N PHE A 103 9.48 -0.58 -4.78
CA PHE A 103 8.70 -0.03 -3.68
C PHE A 103 7.23 0.14 -4.07
N LEU A 104 6.96 0.83 -5.19
CA LEU A 104 5.61 1.13 -5.63
C LEU A 104 4.81 -0.11 -6.05
N GLU A 105 5.44 -1.04 -6.77
CA GLU A 105 4.84 -2.32 -7.14
C GLU A 105 4.44 -3.13 -5.90
N THR A 106 5.29 -3.14 -4.88
CA THR A 106 5.01 -3.86 -3.63
C THR A 106 3.83 -3.24 -2.89
N ILE A 107 3.76 -1.90 -2.82
CA ILE A 107 2.59 -1.19 -2.26
C ILE A 107 1.31 -1.61 -2.97
N ILE A 108 1.29 -1.55 -4.31
CA ILE A 108 0.09 -1.90 -5.10
C ILE A 108 -0.29 -3.36 -4.88
N THR A 109 0.68 -4.26 -4.91
CA THR A 109 0.47 -5.71 -4.80
C THR A 109 -0.05 -6.10 -3.43
N GLU A 110 0.57 -5.61 -2.36
CA GLU A 110 0.15 -5.92 -0.99
C GLU A 110 -1.17 -5.22 -0.65
N THR A 111 -1.44 -4.03 -1.18
CA THR A 111 -2.75 -3.38 -1.05
C THR A 111 -3.85 -4.19 -1.72
N ALA A 112 -3.61 -4.69 -2.94
CA ALA A 112 -4.57 -5.56 -3.62
C ALA A 112 -4.87 -6.81 -2.77
N LYS A 113 -3.85 -7.52 -2.29
CA LYS A 113 -4.05 -8.71 -1.43
C LYS A 113 -4.76 -8.41 -0.12
N ALA A 114 -4.37 -7.32 0.56
CA ALA A 114 -4.94 -6.92 1.84
C ALA A 114 -6.40 -6.49 1.75
N LEU A 115 -6.85 -6.09 0.56
CA LEU A 115 -8.20 -5.59 0.32
C LEU A 115 -9.04 -6.53 -0.52
N GLU A 116 -8.77 -7.85 -0.47
CA GLU A 116 -9.68 -8.91 -0.94
C GLU A 116 -10.91 -9.07 -0.01
N ILE A 117 -11.51 -7.93 0.32
CA ILE A 117 -12.68 -7.79 1.19
C ILE A 117 -13.60 -6.68 0.66
N GLU A 118 -14.86 -6.79 1.01
CA GLU A 118 -15.84 -5.71 0.99
C GLU A 118 -16.21 -5.35 2.43
N ILE A 119 -16.52 -4.07 2.65
CA ILE A 119 -17.08 -3.59 3.90
C ILE A 119 -18.52 -3.21 3.63
N GLU A 120 -19.46 -3.92 4.23
CA GLU A 120 -20.90 -3.74 4.06
C GLU A 120 -21.48 -3.00 5.26
N ASP A 121 -22.36 -2.03 5.03
CA ASP A 121 -23.15 -1.40 6.10
C ASP A 121 -24.42 -2.20 6.41
N SER A 122 -25.15 -1.82 7.46
CA SER A 122 -26.42 -2.44 7.83
C SER A 122 -27.54 -2.33 6.77
N LEU A 123 -27.37 -1.51 5.73
CA LEU A 123 -28.34 -1.31 4.64
C LEU A 123 -27.95 -2.08 3.36
N GLY A 124 -26.84 -2.83 3.38
CA GLY A 124 -26.32 -3.57 2.23
C GLY A 124 -25.49 -2.73 1.26
N ASN A 125 -25.17 -1.48 1.61
CA ASN A 125 -24.23 -0.67 0.85
C ASN A 125 -22.81 -1.17 1.10
N LYS A 126 -22.01 -1.26 0.04
CA LYS A 126 -20.68 -1.86 0.09
C LYS A 126 -19.59 -0.87 -0.25
N TRP A 127 -18.49 -0.93 0.46
CA TRP A 127 -17.21 -0.37 0.07
C TRP A 127 -16.28 -1.47 -0.39
N SER A 128 -15.56 -1.22 -1.48
CA SER A 128 -14.48 -2.08 -1.95
C SER A 128 -13.40 -1.23 -2.59
N VAL A 129 -12.18 -1.75 -2.60
CA VAL A 129 -11.03 -1.07 -3.24
C VAL A 129 -11.28 -0.78 -4.73
N GLU A 130 -12.06 -1.62 -5.41
CA GLU A 130 -12.36 -1.48 -6.84
C GLU A 130 -13.26 -0.27 -7.14
N LYS A 131 -14.01 0.24 -6.15
CA LYS A 131 -14.85 1.45 -6.32
C LYS A 131 -14.03 2.75 -6.36
N GLY A 132 -12.79 2.72 -5.90
CA GLY A 132 -11.86 3.86 -5.96
C GLY A 132 -12.21 5.04 -5.02
N GLU A 133 -13.23 4.90 -4.18
CA GLU A 133 -13.58 5.88 -3.15
C GLU A 133 -12.73 5.65 -1.89
N PRO A 134 -12.12 6.69 -1.28
CA PRO A 134 -11.45 6.55 0.02
C PRO A 134 -12.39 6.00 1.10
N PHE A 135 -11.91 5.06 1.90
CA PHE A 135 -12.71 4.42 2.95
C PHE A 135 -13.25 5.44 3.96
N SER A 136 -12.46 6.46 4.30
CA SER A 136 -12.88 7.55 5.20
C SER A 136 -14.07 8.36 4.65
N HIS A 137 -14.12 8.59 3.33
CA HIS A 137 -15.21 9.30 2.68
C HIS A 137 -16.48 8.45 2.68
N TRP A 138 -16.37 7.19 2.29
CA TRP A 138 -17.50 6.26 2.34
C TRP A 138 -18.06 6.16 3.77
N LEU A 139 -17.18 6.01 4.77
CA LEU A 139 -17.55 5.92 6.18
C LEU A 139 -18.23 7.21 6.72
N ALA A 140 -18.01 8.36 6.09
CA ALA A 140 -18.65 9.61 6.48
C ALA A 140 -20.18 9.56 6.29
N ASP A 141 -20.65 8.87 5.26
CA ASP A 141 -22.07 8.77 4.92
C ASP A 141 -22.77 7.52 5.48
N HIS A 142 -21.99 6.54 5.92
CA HIS A 142 -22.50 5.25 6.41
C HIS A 142 -22.25 5.19 7.92
N LYS A 143 -23.30 5.28 8.76
CA LYS A 143 -23.19 5.40 10.24
C LYS A 143 -23.59 4.14 11.03
N GLY A 144 -24.20 3.14 10.39
CA GLY A 144 -24.65 1.88 10.99
C GLY A 144 -23.55 0.82 11.10
N GLU A 145 -23.82 -0.33 11.72
CA GLU A 145 -22.86 -1.44 11.87
C GLU A 145 -22.15 -1.80 10.55
N LEU A 146 -20.89 -2.25 10.66
CA LEU A 146 -20.06 -2.61 9.52
C LEU A 146 -19.72 -4.08 9.58
N PHE A 147 -19.81 -4.74 8.44
CA PHE A 147 -19.53 -6.16 8.27
C PHE A 147 -18.45 -6.34 7.21
N ILE A 148 -17.54 -7.29 7.43
CA ILE A 148 -16.50 -7.61 6.45
C ILE A 148 -16.92 -8.87 5.71
N VAL A 149 -16.90 -8.78 4.38
CA VAL A 149 -17.26 -9.87 3.48
C VAL A 149 -16.03 -10.20 2.62
N PRO A 150 -15.58 -11.47 2.55
CA PRO A 150 -14.52 -11.84 1.63
C PRO A 150 -14.90 -11.53 0.17
N HIS A 151 -14.01 -10.92 -0.59
CA HIS A 151 -14.27 -10.52 -1.98
C HIS A 151 -13.03 -10.64 -2.84
N GLN A 152 -13.12 -11.46 -3.90
CA GLN A 152 -12.04 -11.57 -4.87
C GLN A 152 -12.17 -10.48 -5.93
N HIS A 153 -11.04 -9.87 -6.27
CA HIS A 153 -10.98 -8.85 -7.32
C HIS A 153 -11.42 -9.41 -8.66
N GLN A 154 -12.34 -8.72 -9.32
CA GLN A 154 -12.87 -9.17 -10.60
C GLN A 154 -11.85 -8.98 -11.72
N ASN A 155 -11.03 -7.93 -11.61
CA ASN A 155 -10.02 -7.61 -12.61
C ASN A 155 -8.77 -7.01 -11.96
N GLU A 156 -7.81 -7.87 -11.63
CA GLU A 156 -6.56 -7.47 -10.99
C GLU A 156 -5.80 -6.41 -11.80
N CYS A 157 -5.74 -6.53 -13.13
CA CYS A 157 -5.05 -5.53 -13.98
C CYS A 157 -5.67 -4.14 -13.86
N LYS A 158 -7.01 -4.04 -13.88
CA LYS A 158 -7.72 -2.76 -13.70
C LYS A 158 -7.51 -2.20 -12.30
N LEU A 159 -7.58 -3.05 -11.27
CA LEU A 159 -7.34 -2.65 -9.89
C LEU A 159 -5.93 -2.10 -9.71
N ARG A 160 -4.91 -2.82 -10.17
CA ARG A 160 -3.51 -2.39 -10.07
C ARG A 160 -3.29 -1.05 -10.75
N LYS A 161 -3.90 -0.84 -11.92
CA LYS A 161 -3.86 0.45 -12.62
C LYS A 161 -4.54 1.56 -11.81
N ALA A 162 -5.70 1.30 -11.21
CA ALA A 162 -6.41 2.26 -10.38
C ALA A 162 -5.60 2.63 -9.13
N LEU A 163 -5.07 1.63 -8.42
CA LEU A 163 -4.19 1.82 -7.26
C LEU A 163 -2.94 2.63 -7.63
N TYR A 164 -2.29 2.31 -8.75
CA TYR A 164 -1.16 3.10 -9.25
C TYR A 164 -1.54 4.57 -9.47
N GLN A 165 -2.67 4.84 -10.13
CA GLN A 165 -3.11 6.22 -10.36
C GLN A 165 -3.44 6.97 -9.06
N LEU A 166 -3.93 6.25 -8.06
CA LEU A 166 -4.31 6.78 -6.77
C LEU A 166 -3.09 7.13 -5.91
N VAL A 167 -2.13 6.22 -5.78
CA VAL A 167 -1.02 6.40 -4.83
C VAL A 167 0.20 7.08 -5.46
N ALA A 168 0.45 6.93 -6.76
CA ALA A 168 1.63 7.52 -7.38
C ALA A 168 1.44 9.03 -7.63
N SER A 169 2.37 9.85 -7.17
CA SER A 169 2.43 11.27 -7.53
C SER A 169 2.92 11.46 -8.97
N GLU A 170 2.60 12.59 -9.61
CA GLU A 170 3.01 12.85 -11.01
C GLU A 170 4.55 12.85 -11.20
N SER A 171 5.31 13.22 -10.16
CA SER A 171 6.77 13.12 -10.18
C SER A 171 7.23 11.67 -10.27
N VAL A 172 6.66 10.77 -9.45
CA VAL A 172 6.92 9.32 -9.51
C VAL A 172 6.51 8.75 -10.87
N LYS A 173 5.32 9.11 -11.38
CA LYS A 173 4.85 8.67 -12.70
C LYS A 173 5.80 9.10 -13.82
N THR A 174 6.29 10.34 -13.76
CA THR A 174 7.22 10.89 -14.76
C THR A 174 8.53 10.11 -14.79
N VAL A 175 9.11 9.79 -13.62
CA VAL A 175 10.34 9.00 -13.53
C VAL A 175 10.14 7.61 -14.15
N LEU A 176 9.07 6.91 -13.78
CA LEU A 176 8.80 5.55 -14.24
C LEU A 176 8.47 5.49 -15.74
N ARG A 177 7.82 6.52 -16.30
CA ARG A 177 7.57 6.64 -17.74
C ARG A 177 8.86 6.84 -18.53
N ARG A 178 9.72 7.77 -18.08
CA ARG A 178 10.98 8.07 -18.77
C ARG A 178 11.95 6.90 -18.78
N THR A 179 11.79 5.97 -17.86
CA THR A 179 12.66 4.80 -17.65
C THR A 179 12.00 3.49 -18.11
N ASN A 180 10.81 3.56 -18.72
CA ASN A 180 10.03 2.42 -19.22
C ASN A 180 9.66 1.36 -18.15
N TYR A 181 9.58 1.77 -16.87
CA TYR A 181 9.20 0.88 -15.77
C TYR A 181 7.73 1.00 -15.35
N GLU A 182 6.98 2.02 -15.81
CA GLU A 182 5.56 2.20 -15.45
C GLU A 182 4.72 0.95 -15.76
N GLU A 183 4.84 0.40 -16.97
CA GLU A 183 4.07 -0.78 -17.37
C GLU A 183 4.43 -2.02 -16.54
N ALA A 184 5.71 -2.21 -16.21
CA ALA A 184 6.16 -3.33 -15.38
C ALA A 184 5.58 -3.25 -13.97
N VAL A 185 5.59 -2.06 -13.36
CA VAL A 185 5.01 -1.80 -12.03
C VAL A 185 3.50 -2.07 -12.04
N VAL A 186 2.77 -1.50 -13.00
CA VAL A 186 1.32 -1.67 -13.13
C VAL A 186 0.95 -3.14 -13.36
N ALA A 187 1.74 -3.86 -14.17
CA ALA A 187 1.50 -5.27 -14.47
C ALA A 187 1.92 -6.24 -13.34
N GLY A 188 2.67 -5.78 -12.33
CA GLY A 188 3.19 -6.67 -11.29
C GLY A 188 4.29 -7.60 -11.80
N ARG A 189 5.11 -7.11 -12.73
CA ARG A 189 6.16 -7.86 -13.42
C ARG A 189 7.54 -7.25 -13.23
N LEU A 190 7.72 -6.34 -12.27
CA LEU A 190 9.03 -5.73 -12.07
C LEU A 190 9.93 -6.70 -11.29
N VAL A 191 10.67 -7.51 -12.05
CA VAL A 191 11.64 -8.44 -11.47
C VAL A 191 12.96 -7.71 -11.27
N ALA A 192 13.32 -7.43 -10.03
CA ALA A 192 14.72 -7.19 -9.68
C ALA A 192 15.43 -8.54 -9.73
N SER A 193 16.09 -8.84 -10.85
CA SER A 193 16.73 -10.14 -11.11
C SER A 193 17.81 -10.45 -10.06
N HIS A 194 17.48 -11.36 -9.13
CA HIS A 194 18.33 -11.80 -8.03
C HIS A 194 19.75 -12.19 -8.43
#